data_AF-A0A087SVL6-F1
#
_entry.id   AF-A0A087SVL6-F1
#
_cell.length_a   1.000
_cell.length_b   1.000
_cell.length_c   1.000
_cell.angle_alpha   90.00
_cell.angle_beta   90.00
_cell.angle_gamma   90.00
#
_symmetry.space_group_name_H-M   'P 1'
#
loop_
_entity.id
_entity.type
_entity.pdbx_description
1 polymer ?
#
loop_
_entity_poly.entity_id
_entity_poly.type
_entity_poly.pdbx_seq_one_letter_code
_entity_poly.pdbx_strand_id
1 'polypeptide(L)'
;MLSAYAKVFESQNPVFDGRKNMYARNMFHMPGNKMEVEVTLPGEGRDRVFKVVLKYIDRLDLRLLDEALSAPCGSQIPVPNEAIHALDVIMRHLPSMNFTPVGRSFFSTPVDYYHPLGGGREVWFGYHQSVRPSQWKMMLNIDVSATAFYKSLPVVDFLAEVIEAKEPLTKPILDSQRVKFTKEIKGLKIEITHCGTMRRKYRVCNVTRRSAQMQAFPLQLDSGQTVECTVAQYFLDKYQLKLRYPFLPCLQVGQEHKHT
;
A
#
# COMPACT_ATOMS: atom_id res chain seq x y z
N MET A 1 16.97 -9.08 -0.99
CA MET A 1 17.77 -9.15 -2.23
C MET A 1 19.22 -8.77 -1.97
N LEU A 2 19.51 -7.53 -1.55
CA LEU A 2 20.89 -7.07 -1.34
C LEU A 2 21.68 -7.95 -0.37
N SER A 3 21.08 -8.31 0.77
CA SER A 3 21.67 -9.22 1.75
C SER A 3 21.88 -10.64 1.21
N ALA A 4 20.88 -11.19 0.52
CA ALA A 4 20.91 -12.54 -0.03
C ALA A 4 21.95 -12.73 -1.16
N TYR A 5 22.29 -11.66 -1.87
CA TYR A 5 23.24 -11.66 -2.98
C TYR A 5 24.40 -10.67 -2.74
N ALA A 6 24.96 -10.66 -1.53
CA ALA A 6 25.99 -9.70 -1.11
C ALA A 6 27.22 -9.66 -2.05
N LYS A 7 27.60 -10.79 -2.67
CA LYS A 7 28.70 -10.84 -3.64
C LYS A 7 28.42 -10.06 -4.93
N VAL A 8 27.15 -9.94 -5.33
CA VAL A 8 26.74 -9.20 -6.54
C VAL A 8 26.73 -7.70 -6.26
N PHE A 9 26.22 -7.32 -5.08
CA PHE A 9 25.99 -5.94 -4.71
C PHE A 9 27.13 -5.28 -3.94
N GLU A 10 28.07 -6.03 -3.36
CA GLU A 10 29.27 -5.55 -2.67
C GLU A 10 29.05 -4.34 -1.74
N SER A 11 28.03 -4.42 -0.88
CA SER A 11 27.68 -3.32 0.05
C SER A 11 27.32 -1.99 -0.64
N GLN A 12 27.04 -2.00 -1.94
CA GLN A 12 26.46 -0.86 -2.62
C GLN A 12 25.01 -0.65 -2.18
N ASN A 13 24.58 0.61 -2.20
CA ASN A 13 23.21 1.02 -1.89
C ASN A 13 22.51 1.46 -3.19
N PRO A 14 22.06 0.51 -4.02
CA PRO A 14 21.33 0.87 -5.22
C PRO A 14 19.98 1.49 -4.87
N VAL A 15 19.56 2.45 -5.70
CA VAL A 15 18.25 3.09 -5.59
C VAL A 15 17.31 2.53 -6.65
N PHE A 16 16.03 2.46 -6.33
CA PHE A 16 15.01 1.83 -7.17
C PHE A 16 13.75 2.69 -7.27
N ASP A 17 13.17 2.77 -8.47
CA ASP A 17 11.97 3.55 -8.77
C ASP A 17 10.65 2.86 -8.34
N GLY A 18 10.74 1.64 -7.79
CA GLY A 18 9.58 0.83 -7.41
C GLY A 18 8.95 0.05 -8.57
N ARG A 19 9.53 0.11 -9.77
CA ARG A 19 9.01 -0.54 -10.98
C ARG A 19 10.08 -1.36 -11.70
N LYS A 20 10.95 -0.71 -12.47
CA LYS A 20 11.90 -1.41 -13.37
C LYS A 20 13.27 -0.76 -13.48
N ASN A 21 13.46 0.44 -12.94
CA ASN A 21 14.72 1.17 -13.07
C ASN A 21 15.45 1.18 -11.73
N MET A 22 16.67 0.65 -11.73
CA MET A 22 17.56 0.63 -10.57
C MET A 22 18.88 1.29 -10.96
N TYR A 23 19.36 2.20 -10.11
CA TYR A 23 20.62 2.91 -10.33
C TYR A 23 21.60 2.59 -9.21
N ALA A 24 22.88 2.49 -9.56
CA ALA A 24 23.96 2.28 -8.62
C ALA A 24 25.17 3.14 -9.01
N ARG A 25 26.02 3.43 -8.03
CA ARG A 25 27.22 4.23 -8.26
C ARG A 25 28.25 3.49 -9.11
N ASN A 26 28.42 2.19 -8.84
CA ASN A 26 29.36 1.33 -9.55
C ASN A 26 28.59 0.19 -10.23
N MET A 27 29.20 -0.42 -11.23
CA MET A 27 28.66 -1.62 -11.87
C MET A 27 28.57 -2.76 -10.86
N PHE A 28 27.52 -3.58 -10.93
CA PHE A 28 27.41 -4.77 -10.09
C PHE A 28 28.27 -5.91 -10.64
N HIS A 29 28.69 -6.82 -9.75
CA HIS A 29 29.42 -8.02 -10.12
C HIS A 29 28.46 -9.09 -10.65
N MET A 30 28.11 -8.96 -11.93
CA MET A 30 27.21 -9.87 -12.64
C MET A 30 27.95 -10.64 -13.75
N PRO A 31 27.61 -11.92 -14.00
CA PRO A 31 28.11 -12.65 -15.15
C PRO A 31 27.49 -12.06 -16.42
N GLY A 32 28.27 -11.26 -17.16
CA GLY A 32 27.80 -10.56 -18.35
C GLY A 32 26.78 -9.46 -18.03
N ASN A 33 25.82 -9.24 -18.94
CA ASN A 33 24.87 -8.12 -18.87
C ASN A 33 23.50 -8.47 -18.30
N LYS A 34 23.24 -9.75 -17.96
CA LYS A 34 21.94 -10.21 -17.45
C LYS A 34 22.15 -11.29 -16.38
N MET A 35 21.45 -11.15 -15.26
CA MET A 35 21.42 -12.12 -14.17
C MET A 35 19.99 -12.33 -13.69
N GLU A 36 19.65 -13.55 -13.30
CA GLU A 36 18.37 -13.87 -12.66
C GLU A 36 18.63 -14.19 -11.18
N VAL A 37 17.81 -13.64 -10.31
CA VAL A 37 17.88 -13.83 -8.86
C VAL A 37 16.50 -14.20 -8.33
N GLU A 38 16.48 -15.04 -7.31
CA GLU A 38 15.26 -15.44 -6.63
C GLU A 38 15.19 -14.74 -5.27
N VAL A 39 14.10 -14.03 -5.02
CA VAL A 39 13.90 -13.25 -3.80
C VAL A 39 12.66 -13.75 -3.09
N THR A 40 12.87 -14.30 -1.91
CA THR A 40 11.80 -14.70 -1.00
C THR A 40 11.45 -13.52 -0.10
N LEU A 41 10.20 -13.07 -0.15
CA LEU A 41 9.64 -12.10 0.78
C LEU A 41 8.73 -12.82 1.78
N PRO A 42 8.82 -12.47 3.08
CA PRO A 42 7.90 -13.01 4.07
C PRO A 42 6.47 -12.64 3.69
N GLY A 43 5.58 -13.64 3.69
CA GLY A 43 4.16 -13.44 3.46
C GLY A 43 3.34 -13.70 4.71
N GLU A 44 2.10 -13.20 4.72
CA GLU A 44 1.12 -13.49 5.78
C GLU A 44 0.60 -14.93 5.59
N GLY A 45 1.36 -15.91 6.09
CA GLY A 45 1.04 -17.35 6.10
C GLY A 45 1.90 -18.20 5.18
N ARG A 46 2.26 -17.71 3.99
CA ARG A 46 3.20 -18.38 3.07
C ARG A 46 4.15 -17.38 2.45
N ASP A 47 5.42 -17.71 2.44
CA ASP A 47 6.45 -16.92 1.79
C ASP A 47 6.18 -16.78 0.29
N ARG A 48 6.48 -15.60 -0.24
CA ARG A 48 6.31 -15.27 -1.65
C ARG A 48 7.66 -15.26 -2.32
N VAL A 49 7.83 -16.16 -3.27
CA VAL A 49 9.05 -16.29 -4.07
C VAL A 49 8.88 -15.50 -5.36
N PHE A 50 9.80 -14.58 -5.62
CA PHE A 50 9.83 -13.76 -6.83
C PHE A 50 11.09 -14.06 -7.64
N LYS A 51 10.92 -14.28 -8.94
CA LYS A 51 12.03 -14.31 -9.89
C LYS A 51 12.27 -12.90 -10.42
N VAL A 52 13.42 -12.33 -10.12
CA VAL A 52 13.83 -10.98 -10.49
C VAL A 52 14.96 -11.08 -11.51
N VAL A 53 14.84 -10.31 -12.59
CA VAL A 53 15.85 -10.27 -13.65
C VAL A 53 16.55 -8.92 -13.60
N LEU A 54 17.87 -8.95 -13.39
CA LEU A 54 18.74 -7.79 -13.47
C LEU A 54 19.37 -7.76 -14.86
N LYS A 55 19.24 -6.63 -15.55
CA LYS A 55 19.86 -6.42 -16.86
C LYS A 55 20.57 -5.07 -16.87
N TYR A 56 21.86 -5.07 -17.19
CA TYR A 56 22.60 -3.85 -17.45
C TYR A 56 22.07 -3.20 -18.74
N ILE A 57 21.75 -1.90 -18.65
CA ILE A 57 21.21 -1.13 -19.77
C ILE A 57 22.26 -0.14 -20.27
N ASP A 58 22.67 0.80 -19.42
CA ASP A 58 23.60 1.85 -19.82
C ASP A 58 24.30 2.49 -18.60
N ARG A 59 25.33 3.29 -18.87
CA ARG A 59 26.03 4.12 -17.91
C ARG A 59 25.65 5.59 -18.10
N LEU A 60 25.02 6.15 -17.09
CA LEU A 60 24.70 7.58 -17.04
C LEU A 60 25.96 8.43 -16.81
N ASP A 61 26.22 9.35 -17.74
CA ASP A 61 27.26 10.34 -17.61
C ASP A 61 26.70 11.68 -17.11
N LEU A 62 26.86 11.94 -15.81
CA LEU A 62 26.37 13.19 -15.19
C LEU A 62 27.19 14.42 -15.63
N ARG A 63 28.33 14.26 -16.30
CA ARG A 63 29.08 15.40 -16.86
C ARG A 63 28.29 16.11 -17.95
N LEU A 64 27.54 15.36 -18.75
CA LEU A 64 26.66 15.92 -19.78
C LEU A 64 25.55 16.80 -19.17
N LEU A 65 25.08 16.45 -17.98
CA LEU A 65 24.13 17.28 -17.24
C LEU A 65 24.79 18.57 -16.76
N ASP A 66 26.01 18.49 -16.22
CA ASP A 66 26.76 19.65 -15.75
C ASP A 66 27.11 20.62 -16.90
N GLU A 67 27.52 20.08 -18.05
CA GLU A 67 27.75 20.84 -19.28
C GLU A 67 26.46 21.52 -19.77
N ALA A 68 25.33 20.82 -19.77
CA ALA A 68 24.05 21.38 -20.19
C ALA A 68 23.56 22.51 -19.26
N LEU A 69 23.82 22.41 -17.94
CA LEU A 69 23.42 23.42 -16.96
C LEU A 69 24.37 24.63 -16.93
N SER A 70 25.65 24.42 -17.24
CA SER A 70 26.67 25.47 -17.27
C SER A 70 26.74 26.19 -18.62
N ALA A 71 25.99 25.72 -19.63
CA ALA A 71 25.98 26.29 -20.96
C ALA A 71 25.44 27.74 -20.95
N PRO A 72 26.09 28.69 -21.67
CA PRO A 72 25.60 30.05 -21.78
C PRO A 72 24.17 30.11 -22.34
N CYS A 73 23.40 31.11 -21.90
CA CYS A 73 22.04 31.35 -22.38
C CYS A 73 22.02 31.44 -23.93
N GLY A 74 21.18 30.62 -24.57
CA GLY A 74 21.09 30.51 -26.04
C GLY A 74 21.82 29.30 -26.64
N SER A 75 22.63 28.58 -25.85
CA SER A 75 23.23 27.31 -26.28
C SER A 75 22.16 26.23 -26.47
N GLN A 76 22.23 25.48 -27.57
CA GLN A 76 21.29 24.39 -27.90
C GLN A 76 21.76 23.04 -27.33
N ILE A 77 22.27 23.02 -26.10
CA ILE A 77 22.66 21.77 -25.44
C ILE A 77 21.43 21.23 -24.69
N PRO A 78 20.85 20.09 -25.11
CA PRO A 78 19.68 19.54 -24.46
C PRO A 78 20.02 18.99 -23.07
N VAL A 79 19.16 19.23 -22.10
CA VAL A 79 19.31 18.64 -20.76
C VAL A 79 18.97 17.15 -20.82
N PRO A 80 19.86 16.24 -20.37
CA PRO A 80 19.61 14.80 -20.44
C PRO A 80 18.51 14.37 -19.46
N ASN A 81 17.36 13.94 -20.00
CA ASN A 81 16.19 13.55 -19.21
C ASN A 81 16.45 12.32 -18.34
N GLU A 82 17.27 11.39 -18.81
CA GLU A 82 17.65 10.18 -18.08
C GLU A 82 18.42 10.54 -16.81
N ALA A 83 19.28 11.58 -16.86
CA ALA A 83 20.00 12.06 -15.69
C ALA A 83 19.06 12.73 -14.68
N ILE A 84 18.11 13.56 -15.15
CA ILE A 84 17.07 14.15 -14.29
C ILE A 84 16.27 13.04 -13.61
N HIS A 85 15.86 12.02 -14.35
CA HIS A 85 15.08 10.90 -13.81
C HIS A 85 15.88 10.07 -12.79
N ALA A 86 17.16 9.79 -13.06
CA ALA A 86 18.04 9.10 -12.12
C ALA A 86 18.18 9.88 -10.81
N LEU A 87 18.39 11.20 -10.87
CA LEU A 87 18.45 12.06 -9.69
C LEU A 87 17.12 12.09 -8.93
N ASP A 88 15.98 12.14 -9.62
CA ASP A 88 14.66 12.06 -8.98
C ASP A 88 14.49 10.72 -8.24
N VAL A 89 14.88 9.59 -8.84
CA VAL A 89 14.82 8.27 -8.19
C VAL A 89 15.75 8.19 -6.98
N ILE A 90 16.98 8.72 -7.08
CA ILE A 90 17.93 8.78 -5.96
C ILE A 90 17.31 9.52 -4.78
N MET A 91 16.80 10.73 -5.02
CA MET A 91 16.24 11.58 -3.97
C MET A 91 14.94 11.04 -3.39
N ARG A 92 14.19 10.24 -4.15
CA ARG A 92 12.90 9.67 -3.73
C ARG A 92 13.03 8.29 -3.09
N HIS A 93 14.16 7.61 -3.21
CA HIS A 93 14.31 6.22 -2.81
C HIS A 93 13.99 5.99 -1.32
N LEU A 94 14.66 6.72 -0.43
CA LEU A 94 14.46 6.58 1.01
C LEU A 94 13.08 7.07 1.47
N PRO A 95 12.58 8.26 1.04
CA PRO A 95 11.21 8.68 1.35
C PRO A 95 10.12 7.69 0.91
N SER A 96 10.30 7.03 -0.24
CA SER A 96 9.33 6.03 -0.75
C SER A 96 9.26 4.76 0.10
N MET A 97 10.30 4.48 0.90
CA MET A 97 10.32 3.35 1.82
C MET A 97 9.81 3.71 3.22
N ASN A 98 9.99 4.97 3.64
CA ASN A 98 9.65 5.42 5.00
C ASN A 98 8.28 6.10 5.11
N PHE A 99 7.74 6.62 4.00
CA PHE A 99 6.48 7.35 3.94
C PHE A 99 5.52 6.72 2.95
N THR A 100 4.28 7.21 2.92
CA THR A 100 3.29 6.83 1.91
C THR A 100 3.40 7.74 0.69
N PRO A 101 3.88 7.24 -0.47
CA PRO A 101 3.97 8.03 -1.68
C PRO A 101 2.59 8.22 -2.32
N VAL A 102 2.22 9.48 -2.61
CA VAL A 102 1.03 9.83 -3.39
C VAL A 102 1.46 10.82 -4.47
N GLY A 103 1.50 10.35 -5.73
CA GLY A 103 2.05 11.14 -6.83
C GLY A 103 3.51 11.52 -6.57
N ARG A 104 3.80 12.83 -6.54
CA ARG A 104 5.14 13.35 -6.22
C ARG A 104 5.35 13.73 -4.75
N SER A 105 4.36 13.49 -3.90
CA SER A 105 4.40 13.84 -2.48
C SER A 105 4.52 12.63 -1.57
N PHE A 106 4.96 12.85 -0.34
CA PHE A 106 5.14 11.83 0.69
C PHE A 106 4.40 12.24 1.96
N PHE A 107 3.65 11.31 2.53
CA PHE A 107 2.78 11.54 3.71
C PHE A 107 3.08 10.54 4.83
N SER A 108 2.93 10.98 6.07
CA SER A 108 3.09 10.14 7.26
C SER A 108 1.82 10.15 8.11
N THR A 109 1.62 9.07 8.86
CA THR A 109 0.58 9.00 9.90
C THR A 109 0.75 10.15 10.89
N PRO A 110 -0.33 10.84 11.29
CA PRO A 110 -0.31 11.82 12.36
C PRO A 110 0.19 11.19 13.67
N VAL A 111 1.14 11.85 14.35
CA VAL A 111 1.64 11.43 15.68
C VAL A 111 1.23 12.45 16.73
N ASP A 112 1.49 13.73 16.46
CA ASP A 112 1.31 14.83 17.43
C ASP A 112 0.15 15.79 17.06
N TYR A 113 -0.68 15.40 16.09
CA TYR A 113 -1.81 16.21 15.65
C TYR A 113 -3.01 15.33 15.31
N TYR A 114 -4.21 15.86 15.50
CA TYR A 114 -5.45 15.16 15.18
C TYR A 114 -6.41 16.12 14.48
N HIS A 115 -6.63 15.87 13.19
CA HIS A 115 -7.51 16.67 12.33
C HIS A 115 -8.54 15.76 11.65
N PRO A 116 -9.59 15.34 12.37
CA PRO A 116 -10.65 14.51 11.80
C PRO A 116 -11.46 15.31 10.79
N LEU A 117 -11.79 14.69 9.66
CA LEU A 117 -12.67 15.22 8.64
C LEU A 117 -14.10 14.67 8.73
N GLY A 118 -14.33 13.71 9.65
CA GLY A 118 -15.57 12.95 9.75
C GLY A 118 -15.63 11.78 8.75
N GLY A 119 -16.60 10.87 8.95
CA GLY A 119 -16.79 9.71 8.08
C GLY A 119 -15.58 8.78 8.00
N GLY A 120 -14.79 8.67 9.07
CA GLY A 120 -13.59 7.84 9.14
C GLY A 120 -12.37 8.41 8.40
N ARG A 121 -12.36 9.71 8.11
CA ARG A 121 -11.27 10.38 7.39
C ARG A 121 -10.53 11.36 8.28
N GLU A 122 -9.27 11.56 7.98
CA GLU A 122 -8.39 12.51 8.67
C GLU A 122 -7.41 13.17 7.68
N VAL A 123 -6.84 14.30 8.08
CA VAL A 123 -5.79 14.97 7.30
C VAL A 123 -4.44 14.36 7.67
N TRP A 124 -3.67 13.98 6.66
CA TRP A 124 -2.24 13.71 6.82
C TRP A 124 -1.43 14.84 6.20
N PHE A 125 -0.45 15.33 6.94
CA PHE A 125 0.56 16.24 6.41
C PHE A 125 1.73 15.47 5.79
N GLY A 126 2.39 16.15 4.88
CA GLY A 126 3.49 15.64 4.10
C GLY A 126 4.18 16.75 3.33
N TYR A 127 4.94 16.37 2.32
CA TYR A 127 5.61 17.33 1.45
C TYR A 127 5.64 16.84 0.01
N HIS A 128 5.56 17.79 -0.91
CA HIS A 128 5.88 17.60 -2.31
C HIS A 128 7.39 17.58 -2.52
N GLN A 129 7.88 16.70 -3.39
CA GLN A 129 9.29 16.67 -3.80
C GLN A 129 9.41 16.49 -5.30
N SER A 130 10.18 17.36 -5.95
CA SER A 130 10.61 17.18 -7.34
C SER A 130 12.01 17.73 -7.60
N VAL A 131 12.78 17.02 -8.43
CA VAL A 131 14.08 17.49 -8.92
C VAL A 131 13.86 18.19 -10.27
N ARG A 132 14.41 19.40 -10.44
CA ARG A 132 14.25 20.21 -11.67
C ARG A 132 15.57 20.85 -12.11
N PRO A 133 15.87 20.89 -13.42
CA PRO A 133 16.96 21.71 -13.92
C PRO A 133 16.64 23.20 -13.76
N SER A 134 17.67 24.01 -13.55
CA SER A 134 17.61 25.48 -13.57
C SER A 134 18.78 26.03 -14.39
N GLN A 135 18.86 27.35 -14.56
CA GLN A 135 19.95 27.99 -15.30
C GLN A 135 21.34 27.84 -14.66
N TRP A 136 21.43 27.34 -13.43
CA TRP A 136 22.70 27.21 -12.72
C TRP A 136 22.96 25.79 -12.24
N LYS A 137 22.01 25.22 -11.48
CA LYS A 137 22.15 23.90 -10.87
C LYS A 137 20.84 23.13 -10.92
N MET A 138 20.92 21.84 -10.61
CA MET A 138 19.72 21.07 -10.25
C MET A 138 19.13 21.61 -8.95
N MET A 139 17.82 21.82 -8.95
CA MET A 139 17.07 22.32 -7.81
C MET A 139 16.16 21.23 -7.26
N LEU A 140 16.13 21.11 -5.94
CA LEU A 140 15.14 20.30 -5.23
C LEU A 140 13.98 21.22 -4.83
N ASN A 141 12.84 21.05 -5.48
CA ASN A 141 11.62 21.78 -5.16
C ASN A 141 10.85 21.03 -4.06
N ILE A 142 10.76 21.66 -2.89
CA ILE A 142 10.05 21.14 -1.71
C ILE A 142 8.93 22.12 -1.34
N ASP A 143 7.74 21.58 -1.10
CA ASP A 143 6.60 22.35 -0.59
C ASP A 143 5.80 21.51 0.41
N VAL A 144 5.19 22.15 1.40
CA VAL A 144 4.32 21.46 2.36
C VAL A 144 3.05 21.00 1.66
N SER A 145 2.52 19.85 2.06
CA SER A 145 1.29 19.31 1.47
C SER A 145 0.42 18.69 2.55
N ALA A 146 -0.89 18.71 2.33
CA ALA A 146 -1.87 18.04 3.16
C ALA A 146 -2.88 17.32 2.26
N THR A 147 -3.30 16.12 2.64
CA THR A 147 -4.35 15.38 1.91
C THR A 147 -5.15 14.48 2.84
N ALA A 148 -6.33 14.08 2.40
CA ALA A 148 -7.23 13.24 3.19
C ALA A 148 -6.84 11.76 3.09
N PHE A 149 -6.75 11.09 4.23
CA PHE A 149 -6.59 9.65 4.35
C PHE A 149 -7.74 9.06 5.16
N TYR A 150 -7.99 7.75 4.96
CA TYR A 150 -8.82 7.00 5.89
C TYR A 150 -8.02 6.76 7.17
N LYS A 151 -8.64 7.07 8.30
CA LYS A 151 -8.11 6.77 9.62
C LYS A 151 -7.91 5.25 9.75
N SER A 152 -6.94 4.83 10.57
CA SER A 152 -6.80 3.43 10.98
C SER A 152 -7.66 3.15 12.22
N LEU A 153 -8.79 2.46 12.05
CA LEU A 153 -9.72 2.16 13.14
C LEU A 153 -10.47 0.83 12.93
N PRO A 154 -11.05 0.26 13.99
CA PRO A 154 -11.99 -0.85 13.87
C PRO A 154 -13.13 -0.53 12.90
N VAL A 155 -13.53 -1.53 12.10
CA VAL A 155 -14.59 -1.37 11.10
C VAL A 155 -15.93 -0.96 11.73
N VAL A 156 -16.21 -1.38 12.96
CA VAL A 156 -17.43 -1.01 13.68
C VAL A 156 -17.44 0.48 14.00
N ASP A 157 -16.32 1.02 14.48
CA ASP A 157 -16.15 2.45 14.74
C ASP A 157 -16.25 3.24 13.42
N PHE A 158 -15.73 2.67 12.32
CA PHE A 158 -15.81 3.30 10.99
C PHE A 158 -17.25 3.36 10.49
N LEU A 159 -18.01 2.28 10.69
CA LEU A 159 -19.43 2.25 10.42
C LEU A 159 -20.15 3.35 11.21
N ALA A 160 -19.88 3.49 12.51
CA ALA A 160 -20.49 4.51 13.34
C ALA A 160 -20.14 5.94 12.91
N GLU A 161 -18.88 6.22 12.54
CA GLU A 161 -18.49 7.52 11.97
C GLU A 161 -19.20 7.81 10.65
N VAL A 162 -19.38 6.82 9.78
CA VAL A 162 -20.03 7.00 8.47
C VAL A 162 -21.54 7.23 8.60
N ILE A 163 -22.21 6.53 9.52
CA ILE A 163 -23.66 6.66 9.72
C ILE A 163 -24.03 7.69 10.80
N GLU A 164 -23.03 8.36 11.37
CA GLU A 164 -23.17 9.38 12.42
C GLU A 164 -23.93 8.85 13.65
N ALA A 165 -23.66 7.59 14.01
CA ALA A 165 -24.26 6.94 15.18
C ALA A 165 -23.37 7.07 16.43
N LYS A 166 -24.01 7.02 17.60
CA LYS A 166 -23.29 6.93 18.88
C LYS A 166 -22.78 5.51 19.11
N GLU A 167 -21.52 5.39 19.51
CA GLU A 167 -20.91 4.13 19.96
C GLU A 167 -21.27 3.82 21.43
N PRO A 168 -21.41 2.53 21.81
CA PRO A 168 -21.40 1.37 20.93
C PRO A 168 -22.71 1.22 20.15
N LEU A 169 -22.65 0.67 18.93
CA LEU A 169 -23.87 0.27 18.22
C LEU A 169 -24.62 -0.81 19.02
N THR A 170 -25.90 -0.56 19.31
CA THR A 170 -26.77 -1.47 20.07
C THR A 170 -27.92 -2.05 19.26
N LYS A 171 -28.11 -1.60 18.01
CA LYS A 171 -29.24 -1.98 17.16
C LYS A 171 -28.77 -2.29 15.73
N PRO A 172 -29.54 -3.11 14.97
CA PRO A 172 -29.34 -3.26 13.54
C PRO A 172 -29.38 -1.90 12.81
N ILE A 173 -28.64 -1.79 11.72
CA ILE A 173 -28.65 -0.59 10.87
C ILE A 173 -29.78 -0.65 9.84
N LEU A 174 -30.29 0.51 9.45
CA LEU A 174 -31.27 0.65 8.37
C LEU A 174 -30.63 0.31 7.02
N ASP A 175 -31.44 -0.10 6.04
CA ASP A 175 -30.92 -0.40 4.70
C ASP A 175 -30.28 0.84 4.03
N SER A 176 -30.82 2.03 4.28
CA SER A 176 -30.24 3.31 3.83
C SER A 176 -28.84 3.55 4.41
N GLN A 177 -28.65 3.26 5.71
CA GLN A 177 -27.36 3.34 6.39
C GLN A 177 -26.38 2.29 5.85
N ARG A 178 -26.84 1.06 5.62
CA ARG A 178 -26.04 0.00 4.98
C ARG A 178 -25.57 0.42 3.59
N VAL A 179 -26.42 1.02 2.77
CA VAL A 179 -26.06 1.52 1.43
C VAL A 179 -25.04 2.66 1.54
N LYS A 180 -25.22 3.62 2.46
CA LYS A 180 -24.24 4.70 2.73
C LYS A 180 -22.88 4.10 3.10
N PHE A 181 -22.86 3.18 4.06
CA PHE A 181 -21.65 2.49 4.49
C PHE A 181 -20.98 1.67 3.38
N THR A 182 -21.76 0.96 2.57
CA THR A 182 -21.24 0.16 1.45
C THR A 182 -20.47 1.03 0.46
N LYS A 183 -20.99 2.23 0.15
CA LYS A 183 -20.32 3.17 -0.76
C LYS A 183 -18.97 3.64 -0.20
N GLU A 184 -18.88 3.81 1.11
CA GLU A 184 -17.67 4.30 1.78
C GLU A 184 -16.60 3.23 1.96
N ILE A 185 -17.00 1.98 2.29
CA ILE A 185 -16.03 0.91 2.59
C ILE A 185 -15.62 0.09 1.37
N LYS A 186 -16.44 0.05 0.30
CA LYS A 186 -16.13 -0.75 -0.89
C LYS A 186 -14.82 -0.27 -1.53
N GLY A 187 -13.90 -1.21 -1.76
CA GLY A 187 -12.59 -0.94 -2.34
C GLY A 187 -11.50 -0.64 -1.31
N LEU A 188 -11.84 -0.39 -0.05
CA LEU A 188 -10.86 -0.21 1.03
C LEU A 188 -10.20 -1.53 1.43
N LYS A 189 -8.98 -1.42 1.94
CA LYS A 189 -8.27 -2.56 2.53
C LYS A 189 -8.56 -2.63 4.02
N ILE A 190 -8.87 -3.83 4.52
CA ILE A 190 -9.03 -4.14 5.93
C ILE A 190 -8.00 -5.20 6.35
N GLU A 191 -7.75 -5.31 7.65
CA GLU A 191 -6.99 -6.40 8.23
C GLU A 191 -7.84 -7.18 9.22
N ILE A 192 -7.62 -8.50 9.30
CA ILE A 192 -8.27 -9.35 10.30
C ILE A 192 -7.52 -9.31 11.62
N THR A 193 -8.26 -9.46 12.72
CA THR A 193 -7.72 -9.43 14.09
C THR A 193 -7.97 -10.72 14.88
N HIS A 194 -8.68 -11.70 14.32
CA HIS A 194 -9.08 -12.93 15.02
C HIS A 194 -8.05 -14.07 14.93
N CYS A 195 -7.03 -13.96 14.07
CA CYS A 195 -6.00 -15.00 13.86
C CYS A 195 -4.69 -14.72 14.61
N GLY A 196 -4.75 -14.17 15.82
CA GLY A 196 -3.58 -13.90 16.65
C GLY A 196 -2.55 -13.00 15.97
N THR A 197 -1.35 -13.52 15.73
CA THR A 197 -0.25 -12.78 15.07
C THR A 197 -0.44 -12.64 13.55
N MET A 198 -1.32 -13.44 12.95
CA MET A 198 -1.59 -13.39 11.50
C MET A 198 -2.58 -12.26 11.17
N ARG A 199 -2.06 -11.15 10.66
CA ARG A 199 -2.85 -9.96 10.27
C ARG A 199 -3.14 -9.91 8.77
N ARG A 200 -3.92 -10.89 8.29
CA ARG A 200 -4.20 -10.98 6.85
C ARG A 200 -4.98 -9.78 6.33
N LYS A 201 -4.50 -9.18 5.24
CA LYS A 201 -5.17 -8.04 4.58
C LYS A 201 -6.09 -8.48 3.45
N TYR A 202 -7.26 -7.86 3.38
CA TYR A 202 -8.26 -8.09 2.34
C TYR A 202 -8.79 -6.78 1.77
N ARG A 203 -9.26 -6.79 0.52
CA ARG A 203 -10.00 -5.67 -0.08
C ARG A 203 -11.50 -5.97 -0.02
N VAL A 204 -12.27 -5.04 0.51
CA VAL A 204 -13.72 -5.17 0.62
C VAL A 204 -14.35 -4.99 -0.76
N CYS A 205 -15.19 -5.93 -1.16
CA CYS A 205 -15.92 -5.87 -2.43
C CYS A 205 -17.40 -5.54 -2.21
N ASN A 206 -17.97 -5.92 -1.05
CA ASN A 206 -19.37 -5.65 -0.75
C ASN A 206 -19.68 -5.70 0.76
N VAL A 207 -20.90 -5.34 1.13
CA VAL A 207 -21.47 -5.49 2.47
C VAL A 207 -22.77 -6.28 2.38
N THR A 208 -22.92 -7.32 3.20
CA THR A 208 -24.08 -8.21 3.14
C THR A 208 -25.36 -7.51 3.57
N ARG A 209 -26.51 -7.91 2.99
CA ARG A 209 -27.83 -7.43 3.43
C ARG A 209 -28.26 -8.06 4.76
N ARG A 210 -27.95 -9.35 4.95
CA ARG A 210 -28.24 -10.07 6.18
C ARG A 210 -27.16 -9.78 7.23
N SER A 211 -27.56 -9.78 8.49
CA SER A 211 -26.65 -9.68 9.64
C SER A 211 -25.79 -10.93 9.80
N ALA A 212 -24.69 -10.86 10.56
CA ALA A 212 -23.78 -11.98 10.76
C ALA A 212 -24.47 -13.23 11.35
N GLN A 213 -25.50 -13.05 12.18
CA GLN A 213 -26.30 -14.17 12.71
C GLN A 213 -27.24 -14.84 11.68
N MET A 214 -27.56 -14.17 10.57
CA MET A 214 -28.48 -14.68 9.54
C MET A 214 -27.80 -14.92 8.18
N GLN A 215 -26.62 -14.33 7.97
CA GLN A 215 -25.84 -14.53 6.76
C GLN A 215 -25.23 -15.93 6.82
N ALA A 216 -25.66 -16.79 5.91
CA ALA A 216 -25.16 -18.15 5.77
C ALA A 216 -24.31 -18.30 4.52
N PHE A 217 -23.49 -19.33 4.51
CA PHE A 217 -22.68 -19.75 3.38
C PHE A 217 -22.51 -21.28 3.41
N PRO A 218 -22.31 -21.91 2.24
CA PRO A 218 -22.02 -23.33 2.17
C PRO A 218 -20.63 -23.61 2.74
N LEU A 219 -20.56 -24.35 3.84
CA LEU A 219 -19.34 -24.80 4.49
C LEU A 219 -19.13 -26.28 4.19
N GLN A 220 -18.00 -26.61 3.55
CA GLN A 220 -17.59 -27.99 3.37
C GLN A 220 -16.87 -28.49 4.62
N LEU A 221 -17.40 -29.55 5.22
CA LEU A 221 -16.81 -30.25 6.36
C LEU A 221 -15.71 -31.22 5.91
N ASP A 222 -14.87 -31.64 6.85
CA ASP A 222 -13.80 -32.63 6.58
C ASP A 222 -14.34 -33.98 6.09
N SER A 223 -15.60 -34.30 6.40
CA SER A 223 -16.32 -35.47 5.88
C SER A 223 -16.66 -35.38 4.39
N GLY A 224 -16.39 -34.24 3.75
CA GLY A 224 -16.78 -33.94 2.36
C GLY A 224 -18.21 -33.43 2.21
N GLN A 225 -19.03 -33.46 3.27
CA GLN A 225 -20.40 -32.94 3.26
C GLN A 225 -20.42 -31.41 3.28
N THR A 226 -21.29 -30.79 2.48
CA THR A 226 -21.54 -29.35 2.53
C THR A 226 -22.76 -29.06 3.41
N VAL A 227 -22.60 -28.19 4.39
CA VAL A 227 -23.67 -27.72 5.29
C VAL A 227 -23.82 -26.21 5.18
N GLU A 228 -25.04 -25.70 5.31
CA GLU A 228 -25.26 -24.25 5.47
C GLU A 228 -24.86 -23.83 6.88
N CYS A 229 -23.90 -22.91 6.99
CA CYS A 229 -23.42 -22.39 8.27
C CYS A 229 -23.54 -20.87 8.28
N THR A 230 -24.01 -20.29 9.39
CA THR A 230 -24.04 -18.83 9.54
C THR A 230 -22.66 -18.31 9.90
N VAL A 231 -22.37 -17.05 9.53
CA VAL A 231 -21.10 -16.40 9.90
C VAL A 231 -20.91 -16.40 11.41
N ALA A 232 -21.94 -16.05 12.18
CA ALA A 232 -21.85 -16.06 13.65
C ALA A 232 -21.53 -17.45 14.20
N GLN A 233 -22.18 -18.50 13.69
CA GLN A 233 -21.93 -19.88 14.14
C GLN A 233 -20.53 -20.34 13.77
N TYR A 234 -20.08 -20.07 12.54
CA TYR A 234 -18.74 -20.41 12.08
C TYR A 234 -17.65 -19.80 12.96
N PHE A 235 -17.79 -18.52 13.34
CA PHE A 235 -16.82 -17.86 14.22
C PHE A 235 -16.82 -18.43 15.65
N LEU A 236 -18.00 -18.84 16.14
CA LEU A 236 -18.11 -19.51 17.44
C LEU A 236 -17.44 -20.89 17.40
N ASP A 237 -17.74 -21.71 16.41
CA ASP A 237 -17.24 -23.10 16.37
C ASP A 237 -15.76 -23.16 16.03
N LYS A 238 -15.33 -22.46 14.97
CA LYS A 238 -13.96 -22.54 14.46
C LYS A 238 -12.96 -21.74 15.28
N TYR A 239 -13.35 -20.57 15.77
CA TYR A 239 -12.43 -19.64 16.45
C TYR A 239 -12.78 -19.43 17.92
N GLN A 240 -13.81 -20.11 18.46
CA GLN A 240 -14.27 -19.94 19.84
C GLN A 240 -14.57 -18.46 20.16
N LEU A 241 -15.06 -17.72 19.15
CA LEU A 241 -15.26 -16.29 19.21
C LEU A 241 -16.75 -15.95 19.14
N LYS A 242 -17.31 -15.56 20.29
CA LYS A 242 -18.67 -15.02 20.36
C LYS A 242 -18.69 -13.57 19.86
N LEU A 243 -19.35 -13.33 18.73
CA LEU A 243 -19.46 -11.98 18.16
C LEU A 243 -20.20 -11.03 19.12
N ARG A 244 -19.61 -9.85 19.36
CA ARG A 244 -20.23 -8.77 20.15
C ARG A 244 -21.41 -8.11 19.42
N TYR A 245 -21.32 -8.04 18.08
CA TYR A 245 -22.30 -7.36 17.22
C TYR A 245 -22.90 -8.29 16.16
N PRO A 246 -23.56 -9.41 16.54
CA PRO A 246 -24.05 -10.41 15.59
C PRO A 246 -25.18 -9.90 14.69
N PHE A 247 -25.83 -8.80 15.10
CA PHE A 247 -26.89 -8.11 14.36
C PHE A 247 -26.40 -7.16 13.26
N LEU A 248 -25.09 -6.89 13.17
CA LEU A 248 -24.49 -6.08 12.10
C LEU A 248 -24.21 -6.92 10.84
N PRO A 249 -24.14 -6.29 9.65
CA PRO A 249 -23.79 -6.98 8.41
C PRO A 249 -22.32 -7.42 8.38
N CYS A 250 -22.01 -8.32 7.44
CA CYS A 250 -20.65 -8.80 7.18
C CYS A 250 -20.02 -8.03 6.01
N LEU A 251 -18.69 -7.98 6.01
CA LEU A 251 -17.93 -7.53 4.85
C LEU A 251 -17.66 -8.74 3.95
N GLN A 252 -18.04 -8.61 2.68
CA GLN A 252 -17.59 -9.55 1.65
C GLN A 252 -16.25 -9.07 1.12
N VAL A 253 -15.29 -9.99 1.06
CA VAL A 253 -13.91 -9.70 0.65
C VAL A 253 -13.44 -10.67 -0.43
N GLY A 254 -12.42 -10.27 -1.19
CA GLY A 254 -11.86 -11.12 -2.24
C GLY A 254 -12.65 -11.06 -3.54
N GLN A 255 -12.89 -12.21 -4.17
CA GLN A 255 -13.61 -12.28 -5.45
C GLN A 255 -15.11 -12.18 -5.21
N GLU A 256 -15.81 -11.26 -5.87
CA GLU A 256 -17.26 -11.04 -5.71
C GLU A 256 -18.09 -12.33 -5.95
N HIS A 257 -17.60 -13.23 -6.81
CA HIS A 257 -18.24 -14.50 -7.16
C HIS A 257 -17.93 -15.64 -6.19
N LYS A 258 -17.05 -15.43 -5.20
CA LYS A 258 -16.70 -16.44 -4.19
C LYS A 258 -17.24 -16.01 -2.84
N HIS A 259 -17.91 -16.94 -2.17
CA HIS A 259 -18.14 -16.88 -0.73
C HIS A 259 -16.82 -17.27 -0.05
N THR A 260 -15.97 -16.28 0.25
CA THR A 260 -14.67 -16.49 0.93
C THR A 260 -14.74 -15.90 2.33
#